data_AF-A0A8J1TS64-F1
#
_entry.id   AF-A0A8J1TS64-F1
#
_cell.length_a   1.000
_cell.length_b   1.000
_cell.length_c   1.000
_cell.angle_alpha   90.00
_cell.angle_beta   90.00
_cell.angle_gamma   90.00
#
_symmetry.space_group_name_H-M   'P 1'
#
loop_
_entity.id
_entity.type
_entity.pdbx_description
1 polymer ?
#
loop_
_entity_poly.entity_id
_entity_poly.type
_entity_poly.pdbx_seq_one_letter_code
_entity_poly.pdbx_strand_id
1 'polypeptide(L)'
;MGFTLAEIINELSDPYVLVLYRENLLEQYVSWKIADKNKVWWSTHSNPDTTVPVTLSALDKFIQEEKQQWAEAMKHIIKSKTMFVKYENLRDDKYTELNRILKFFKLGRTDRVFLDMITQQNPQKIENKVSNYEEIKRHILQNTDKYTLNLQ
;
A
#
# COMPACT_ATOMS: atom_id res chain seq x y z
N MET A 1 -22.41 10.39 6.94
CA MET A 1 -22.84 9.62 5.75
C MET A 1 -21.61 9.35 4.92
N GLY A 2 -21.24 8.09 4.75
CA GLY A 2 -20.17 7.69 3.84
C GLY A 2 -20.81 6.93 2.68
N PHE A 3 -20.33 7.19 1.46
CA PHE A 3 -20.67 6.36 0.31
C PHE A 3 -19.83 5.09 0.34
N THR A 4 -20.43 3.96 0.01
CA THR A 4 -19.73 2.71 -0.26
C THR A 4 -19.01 2.80 -1.60
N LEU A 5 -17.99 1.96 -1.79
CA LEU A 5 -17.30 1.85 -3.08
C LEU A 5 -18.28 1.48 -4.22
N ALA A 6 -19.27 0.64 -3.93
CA ALA A 6 -20.30 0.23 -4.87
C ALA A 6 -21.16 1.43 -5.32
N GLU A 7 -21.58 2.28 -4.38
CA GLU A 7 -22.34 3.49 -4.68
C GLU A 7 -21.52 4.45 -5.56
N ILE A 8 -20.24 4.68 -5.22
CA ILE A 8 -19.37 5.57 -6.02
C ILE A 8 -19.21 5.05 -7.47
N ILE A 9 -18.95 3.74 -7.64
CA ILE A 9 -18.78 3.15 -8.97
C ILE A 9 -20.08 3.23 -9.79
N ASN A 10 -21.24 3.06 -9.15
CA ASN A 10 -22.53 3.11 -9.83
C ASN A 10 -22.94 4.53 -10.22
N GLU A 11 -22.60 5.54 -9.42
CA GLU A 11 -22.91 6.95 -9.70
C GLU A 11 -22.02 7.53 -10.82
N LEU A 12 -20.78 7.04 -10.93
CA LEU A 12 -19.88 7.45 -12.00
C LEU A 12 -20.24 6.71 -13.30
N SER A 13 -20.60 7.46 -14.33
CA SER A 13 -20.88 6.90 -15.66
C SER A 13 -19.57 6.43 -16.31
N ASP A 14 -19.23 5.14 -16.15
CA ASP A 14 -18.07 4.45 -16.74
C ASP A 14 -16.68 4.98 -16.28
N PRO A 15 -16.34 4.85 -14.98
CA PRO A 15 -15.11 5.41 -14.42
C PRO A 15 -13.87 4.58 -14.79
N TYR A 16 -12.74 5.30 -14.93
CA TYR A 16 -11.41 4.71 -14.81
C TYR A 16 -11.05 4.62 -13.33
N VAL A 17 -10.68 3.43 -12.86
CA VAL A 17 -10.33 3.15 -11.46
C VAL A 17 -8.86 2.78 -11.36
N LEU A 18 -8.12 3.50 -10.52
CA LEU A 18 -6.75 3.17 -10.16
C LEU A 18 -6.74 2.53 -8.77
N VAL A 19 -6.26 1.30 -8.68
CA VAL A 19 -6.06 0.60 -7.42
C VAL A 19 -4.58 0.66 -7.06
N LEU A 20 -4.27 1.46 -6.04
CA LEU A 20 -2.94 1.48 -5.42
C LEU A 20 -2.96 0.57 -4.20
N TYR A 21 -2.10 -0.45 -4.18
CA TYR A 21 -2.01 -1.39 -3.07
C TYR A 21 -0.55 -1.65 -2.68
N ARG A 22 -0.32 -2.14 -1.47
CA ARG A 22 1.00 -2.62 -1.01
C ARG A 22 1.02 -4.13 -1.06
N GLU A 23 2.03 -4.70 -1.70
CA GLU A 23 2.21 -6.15 -1.73
C GLU A 23 2.75 -6.66 -0.39
N ASN A 24 3.67 -5.91 0.23
CA ASN A 24 4.31 -6.33 1.48
C ASN A 24 3.48 -5.94 2.71
N LEU A 25 2.72 -6.91 3.24
CA LEU A 25 1.82 -6.68 4.38
C LEU A 25 2.56 -6.44 5.70
N LEU A 26 3.79 -6.95 5.86
CA LEU A 26 4.62 -6.61 7.02
C LEU A 26 5.00 -5.13 7.00
N GLU A 27 5.49 -4.64 5.86
CA GLU A 27 5.84 -3.23 5.71
C GLU A 27 4.62 -2.32 5.90
N GLN A 28 3.46 -2.73 5.40
CA GLN A 28 2.20 -2.02 5.64
C GLN A 28 1.83 -1.97 7.13
N TYR A 29 1.88 -3.11 7.83
CA TYR A 29 1.58 -3.17 9.28
C TYR A 29 2.55 -2.32 10.10
N VAL A 30 3.86 -2.41 9.83
CA VAL A 30 4.87 -1.65 10.55
C VAL A 30 4.73 -0.15 10.28
N SER A 31 4.44 0.23 9.03
CA SER A 31 4.13 1.61 8.65
C SER A 31 2.91 2.13 9.44
N TRP A 32 1.85 1.33 9.56
CA TRP A 32 0.67 1.67 10.36
C TRP A 32 1.00 1.81 11.85
N LYS A 33 1.78 0.88 12.43
CA LYS A 33 2.20 0.96 13.84
C LYS A 33 3.04 2.19 14.15
N ILE A 34 3.96 2.56 13.26
CA ILE A 34 4.76 3.79 13.42
C ILE A 34 3.87 5.02 13.37
N ALA A 35 2.93 5.09 12.41
CA ALA A 35 1.99 6.21 12.29
C ALA A 35 1.07 6.33 13.53
N ASP A 36 0.53 5.22 14.04
CA ASP A 36 -0.30 5.21 15.25
C ASP A 36 0.48 5.62 16.50
N LYS A 37 1.73 5.17 16.64
CA LYS A 37 2.62 5.54 17.75
C LYS A 37 2.96 7.04 17.72
N ASN A 38 3.27 7.57 16.53
CA ASN A 38 3.71 8.96 16.38
C ASN A 38 2.54 9.95 16.21
N LYS A 39 1.30 9.46 16.04
CA LYS A 39 0.11 10.26 15.68
C LYS A 39 0.30 11.11 14.41
N VAL A 40 1.20 10.67 13.54
CA VAL A 40 1.58 11.36 12.29
C VAL A 40 1.37 10.39 11.14
N TRP A 41 0.41 10.73 10.28
CA TRP A 41 0.05 9.95 9.09
C TRP A 41 0.69 10.50 7.81
N TRP A 42 1.25 11.72 7.86
CA TRP A 42 1.92 12.37 6.74
C TRP A 42 3.22 13.06 7.16
N SER A 43 4.22 13.02 6.27
CA SER A 43 5.53 13.63 6.49
C SER A 43 5.43 15.15 6.66
N THR A 44 5.73 15.65 7.85
CA THR A 44 6.25 17.01 8.02
C THR A 44 7.72 16.98 8.44
N HIS A 45 8.11 16.01 9.29
CA HIS A 45 9.49 15.74 9.67
C HIS A 45 9.62 14.22 9.92
N SER A 46 10.35 13.50 9.08
CA SER A 46 10.61 12.07 9.30
C SER A 46 11.45 11.90 10.57
N ASN A 47 10.94 11.19 11.57
CA ASN A 47 11.74 10.81 12.74
C ASN A 47 12.35 9.42 12.48
N PRO A 48 13.62 9.34 12.04
CA PRO A 48 14.24 8.10 11.61
C PRO A 48 14.40 7.08 12.75
N ASP A 49 14.24 7.42 14.03
CA ASP A 49 14.57 6.49 15.11
C ASP A 49 13.36 5.72 15.68
N THR A 50 12.25 5.64 14.93
CA THR A 50 11.05 4.97 15.43
C THR A 50 11.10 3.46 15.17
N THR A 51 11.48 2.71 16.20
CA THR A 51 11.30 1.25 16.25
C THR A 51 9.97 0.88 16.91
N VAL A 52 9.37 -0.21 16.42
CA VAL A 52 8.15 -0.81 16.98
C VAL A 52 8.29 -2.32 17.18
N PRO A 53 7.80 -2.87 18.29
CA PRO A 53 7.70 -4.31 18.44
C PRO A 53 6.53 -4.86 17.61
N VAL A 54 6.70 -6.05 17.05
CA VAL A 54 5.66 -6.75 16.28
C VAL A 54 5.28 -8.02 17.04
N THR A 55 4.01 -8.18 17.34
CA THR A 55 3.46 -9.42 17.89
C THR A 55 2.87 -10.25 16.75
N LEU A 56 3.24 -11.53 16.65
CA LEU A 56 2.78 -12.41 15.57
C LEU A 56 1.25 -12.51 15.50
N SER A 57 0.57 -12.67 16.64
CA SER A 57 -0.90 -12.74 16.66
C SER A 57 -1.57 -11.46 16.16
N ALA A 58 -1.00 -10.30 16.45
CA ALA A 58 -1.51 -9.01 15.99
C ALA A 58 -1.25 -8.80 14.49
N LEU A 59 -0.07 -9.21 14.00
CA LEU A 59 0.26 -9.18 12.58
C LEU A 59 -0.65 -10.12 11.78
N ASP A 60 -0.89 -11.33 12.28
CA ASP A 60 -1.75 -12.31 11.66
C ASP A 60 -3.19 -11.83 11.54
N LYS A 61 -3.72 -11.24 12.63
CA LYS A 61 -5.04 -10.61 12.63
C LYS A 61 -5.12 -9.49 11.59
N PHE A 62 -4.12 -8.61 11.55
CA PHE A 62 -4.05 -7.53 10.57
C PHE A 62 -4.06 -8.08 9.12
N ILE A 63 -3.25 -9.09 8.83
CA ILE A 63 -3.18 -9.71 7.49
C ILE A 63 -4.53 -10.32 7.09
N GLN A 64 -5.20 -11.01 8.01
CA GLN A 64 -6.52 -11.59 7.73
C GLN A 64 -7.56 -10.50 7.44
N GLU A 65 -7.61 -9.46 8.26
CA GLU A 65 -8.52 -8.32 8.09
C GLU A 65 -8.24 -7.59 6.77
N GLU A 66 -6.97 -7.31 6.45
CA GLU A 66 -6.56 -6.64 5.22
C GLU A 66 -6.93 -7.47 3.97
N LYS A 67 -6.62 -8.77 3.98
CA LYS A 67 -7.01 -9.68 2.87
C LYS A 67 -8.52 -9.78 2.70
N GLN A 68 -9.27 -9.80 3.80
CA GLN A 68 -10.74 -9.82 3.75
C GLN A 68 -11.29 -8.50 3.18
N GLN A 69 -10.75 -7.35 3.59
CA GLN A 69 -11.16 -6.05 3.06
C GLN A 69 -10.88 -5.94 1.57
N TRP A 70 -9.70 -6.37 1.10
CA TRP A 70 -9.39 -6.40 -0.33
C TRP A 70 -10.31 -7.35 -1.08
N ALA A 71 -10.56 -8.56 -0.56
CA ALA A 71 -11.48 -9.51 -1.21
C ALA A 71 -12.88 -8.93 -1.38
N GLU A 72 -13.37 -8.14 -0.41
CA GLU A 72 -14.66 -7.45 -0.52
C GLU A 72 -14.61 -6.31 -1.54
N ALA A 73 -13.59 -5.44 -1.48
CA ALA A 73 -13.43 -4.33 -2.41
C ALA A 73 -13.35 -4.80 -3.87
N MET A 74 -12.64 -5.92 -4.12
CA MET A 74 -12.46 -6.50 -5.44
C MET A 74 -13.77 -6.93 -6.11
N LYS A 75 -14.79 -7.32 -5.34
CA LYS A 75 -16.13 -7.67 -5.89
C LYS A 75 -16.78 -6.50 -6.64
N HIS A 76 -16.41 -5.27 -6.29
CA HIS A 76 -16.95 -4.05 -6.88
C HIS A 76 -16.03 -3.49 -7.97
N ILE A 77 -14.72 -3.51 -7.74
CA ILE A 77 -13.70 -2.90 -8.61
C ILE A 77 -13.55 -3.62 -9.96
N ILE A 78 -13.76 -4.95 -10.02
CA ILE A 78 -13.56 -5.72 -11.26
C ILE A 78 -14.56 -5.33 -12.36
N LYS A 79 -15.66 -4.64 -12.00
CA LYS A 79 -16.70 -4.22 -12.95
C LYS A 79 -16.35 -2.94 -13.71
N SER A 80 -15.31 -2.22 -13.32
CA SER A 80 -14.87 -0.97 -13.95
C SER A 80 -13.61 -1.16 -14.80
N LYS A 81 -13.27 -0.13 -15.61
CA LYS A 81 -11.96 -0.05 -16.24
C LYS A 81 -10.93 0.18 -15.15
N THR A 82 -10.21 -0.86 -14.76
CA THR A 82 -9.34 -0.84 -13.58
C THR A 82 -7.88 -1.07 -13.94
N MET A 83 -6.98 -0.29 -13.32
CA MET A 83 -5.53 -0.52 -13.33
C MET A 83 -5.04 -0.78 -11.91
N PHE A 84 -4.25 -1.84 -11.75
CA PHE A 84 -3.58 -2.19 -10.48
C PHE A 84 -2.15 -1.69 -10.48
N VAL A 85 -1.77 -0.97 -9.43
CA VAL A 85 -0.42 -0.44 -9.23
C VAL A 85 0.06 -0.85 -7.84
N LYS A 86 1.19 -1.56 -7.80
CA LYS A 86 1.91 -1.83 -6.55
C LYS A 86 2.59 -0.54 -6.11
N TYR A 87 2.47 -0.21 -4.83
CA TYR A 87 3.21 0.89 -4.21
C TYR A 87 4.72 0.72 -4.40
N GLU A 88 5.19 -0.52 -4.34
CA GLU A 88 6.59 -0.90 -4.54
C GLU A 88 7.07 -0.51 -5.95
N ASN A 89 6.28 -0.79 -7.00
CA ASN A 89 6.62 -0.34 -8.35
C ASN A 89 6.64 1.19 -8.44
N LEU A 90 5.66 1.86 -7.84
CA LEU A 90 5.60 3.32 -7.85
C LEU A 90 6.78 3.94 -7.07
N ARG A 91 7.31 3.25 -6.06
CA ARG A 91 8.50 3.67 -5.31
C ARG A 91 9.77 3.47 -6.12
N ASP A 92 9.91 2.30 -6.73
CA ASP A 92 11.17 1.82 -7.33
C ASP A 92 11.37 2.34 -8.77
N ASP A 93 10.30 2.49 -9.56
CA ASP A 93 10.33 3.10 -10.90
C ASP A 93 9.14 4.04 -11.13
N LYS A 94 9.20 5.18 -10.43
CA LYS A 94 8.20 6.26 -10.49
C LYS A 94 7.88 6.68 -11.92
N TYR A 95 8.90 6.86 -12.74
CA TYR A 95 8.73 7.42 -14.09
C TYR A 95 7.94 6.47 -14.97
N THR A 96 8.30 5.18 -14.99
CA THR A 96 7.58 4.19 -15.79
C THR A 96 6.15 4.01 -15.29
N GLU A 97 5.95 3.88 -13.98
CA GLU A 97 4.62 3.67 -13.42
C GLU A 97 3.69 4.87 -13.61
N LEU A 98 4.17 6.10 -13.40
CA LEU A 98 3.37 7.31 -13.64
C LEU A 98 3.01 7.45 -15.11
N ASN A 99 3.92 7.16 -16.04
CA ASN A 99 3.61 7.15 -17.46
C ASN A 99 2.55 6.08 -17.80
N ARG A 100 2.61 4.92 -17.16
CA ARG A 100 1.61 3.85 -17.33
C ARG A 100 0.23 4.30 -16.83
N ILE A 101 0.19 4.95 -15.67
CA ILE A 101 -1.02 5.54 -15.09
C ILE A 101 -1.61 6.62 -16.00
N LEU A 102 -0.81 7.59 -16.45
CA LEU A 102 -1.27 8.66 -17.35
C LEU A 102 -1.84 8.10 -18.65
N LYS A 103 -1.15 7.12 -19.25
CA LYS A 103 -1.62 6.43 -20.46
C LYS A 103 -2.95 5.72 -20.24
N PHE A 104 -3.14 5.08 -19.10
CA PHE A 104 -4.39 4.40 -18.75
C PHE A 104 -5.58 5.37 -18.66
N PHE A 105 -5.38 6.53 -18.04
CA PHE A 105 -6.37 7.59 -17.99
C PHE A 105 -6.53 8.37 -19.32
N LYS A 106 -5.83 7.96 -20.39
CA LYS A 106 -5.78 8.68 -21.68
C LYS A 106 -5.35 10.14 -21.55
N LEU A 107 -4.57 10.45 -20.52
CA LEU A 107 -3.95 11.75 -20.34
C LEU A 107 -2.67 11.76 -21.17
N GLY A 108 -2.42 12.87 -21.88
CA GLY A 108 -1.19 13.05 -22.65
C GLY A 108 0.05 12.91 -21.76
N ARG A 109 1.21 12.60 -22.36
CA ARG A 109 2.48 12.62 -21.63
C ARG A 109 2.67 14.00 -21.03
N THR A 110 2.81 14.08 -19.72
CA THR A 110 3.24 15.29 -19.06
C THR A 110 4.76 15.24 -19.01
N ASP A 111 5.44 16.02 -19.86
CA ASP A 111 6.90 16.13 -19.84
C ASP A 111 7.44 16.73 -18.51
N ARG A 112 6.52 17.11 -17.61
CA ARG A 112 6.72 17.63 -16.26
C ARG A 112 6.01 16.79 -15.20
N VAL A 113 6.18 15.47 -15.22
CA VAL A 113 5.81 14.68 -14.02
C VAL A 113 6.65 15.21 -12.87
N PHE A 114 6.01 15.75 -11.83
CA PHE A 114 6.67 16.23 -10.61
C PHE A 114 7.25 15.05 -9.80
N LEU A 115 8.26 14.37 -10.33
CA LEU A 115 8.91 13.20 -9.72
C LEU A 115 9.45 13.53 -8.31
N ASP A 116 9.84 14.78 -8.11
CA ASP A 116 10.41 15.30 -6.87
C ASP A 116 9.37 15.39 -5.73
N MET A 117 8.06 15.32 -6.03
CA MET A 117 7.00 15.40 -5.02
C MET A 117 6.67 14.05 -4.36
N ILE A 118 7.15 12.93 -4.90
CA ILE A 118 6.91 11.60 -4.34
C ILE A 118 8.06 11.24 -3.40
N THR A 119 7.94 11.57 -2.13
CA THR A 119 8.91 11.20 -1.09
C THR A 119 8.46 9.97 -0.31
N GLN A 120 9.33 8.98 -0.15
CA GLN A 120 9.06 7.82 0.69
C GLN A 120 9.05 8.21 2.17
N GLN A 121 7.98 7.85 2.88
CA GLN A 121 7.92 8.01 4.32
C GLN A 121 8.65 6.86 5.01
N ASN A 122 9.50 7.17 5.98
CA ASN A 122 10.34 6.22 6.72
C ASN A 122 11.16 5.33 5.75
N PRO A 123 12.19 5.85 5.06
CA PRO A 123 12.93 5.11 4.03
C PRO A 123 13.81 3.96 4.59
N GLN A 124 13.88 3.81 5.91
CA GLN A 124 14.69 2.77 6.53
C GLN A 124 14.23 1.36 6.14
N LYS A 125 15.18 0.42 6.13
CA LYS A 125 14.90 -1.00 5.98
C LYS A 125 14.02 -1.50 7.11
N ILE A 126 13.20 -2.51 6.83
CA ILE A 126 12.26 -3.10 7.78
C ILE A 126 12.97 -3.66 9.03
N GLU A 127 14.19 -4.18 8.87
CA GLU A 127 15.04 -4.67 9.97
C GLU A 127 15.39 -3.60 11.00
N ASN A 128 15.44 -2.34 10.59
CA ASN A 128 15.72 -1.21 11.47
C ASN A 128 14.45 -0.59 12.07
N LYS A 129 13.26 -1.02 11.62
CA LYS A 129 11.96 -0.53 12.11
C LYS A 129 11.33 -1.47 13.13
N VAL A 130 11.70 -2.75 13.10
CA VAL A 130 11.11 -3.80 13.94
C VAL A 130 12.08 -4.23 15.03
N SER A 131 11.77 -3.95 16.29
CA SER A 131 12.68 -4.22 17.40
C SER A 131 12.96 -5.72 17.64
N ASN A 132 12.05 -6.60 17.23
CA ASN A 132 12.18 -8.06 17.29
C ASN A 132 12.26 -8.71 15.89
N TYR A 133 12.92 -8.05 14.93
CA TYR A 133 12.92 -8.45 13.52
C TYR A 133 13.33 -9.92 13.27
N GLU A 134 14.38 -10.41 13.93
CA GLU A 134 14.88 -11.78 13.73
C GLU A 134 13.89 -12.88 14.17
N GLU A 135 13.00 -12.58 15.13
CA GLU A 135 11.89 -13.48 15.48
C GLU A 135 10.86 -13.52 14.35
N ILE A 136 10.46 -12.34 13.87
CA ILE A 136 9.46 -12.18 12.81
C ILE A 136 9.95 -12.79 11.49
N LYS A 137 11.20 -12.52 11.11
CA LYS A 137 11.83 -13.03 9.89
C LYS A 137 11.80 -14.55 9.83
N ARG A 138 12.15 -15.24 10.92
CA ARG A 138 12.11 -16.71 10.99
C ARG A 138 10.71 -17.27 10.73
N HIS A 139 9.69 -16.60 11.23
CA HIS A 139 8.30 -17.00 11.03
C HIS A 139 7.79 -16.72 9.61
N ILE A 140 8.18 -15.58 9.02
CA ILE A 140 7.81 -15.21 7.64
C ILE A 140 8.42 -16.15 6.61
N LEU A 141 9.70 -16.52 6.78
CA LEU A 141 10.39 -17.43 5.86
C LEU A 141 9.71 -18.81 5.73
N GLN A 142 8.90 -19.20 6.72
CA GLN A 142 8.12 -20.44 6.69
C GLN A 142 6.76 -20.29 5.98
N ASN A 143 6.32 -19.06 5.70
CA ASN A 143 4.94 -18.75 5.28
C ASN A 143 4.88 -17.54 4.31
N THR A 144 5.81 -17.40 3.37
CA THR A 144 5.97 -16.19 2.54
C THR A 144 4.68 -15.69 1.88
N ASP A 145 3.88 -16.58 1.28
CA ASP A 145 2.63 -16.22 0.59
C ASP A 145 1.56 -15.62 1.52
N LYS A 146 1.64 -15.91 2.82
CA LYS A 146 0.73 -15.33 3.81
C LYS A 146 0.95 -13.82 3.92
N TYR A 147 2.19 -13.36 3.80
CA TYR A 147 2.62 -11.97 4.03
C TYR A 147 2.62 -11.12 2.76
N THR A 148 2.24 -11.70 1.63
CA THR A 148 2.06 -11.00 0.35
C THR A 148 0.58 -10.83 0.02
N LEU A 149 0.25 -9.68 -0.56
CA LEU A 149 -1.04 -9.40 -1.17
C LEU A 149 -0.88 -9.39 -2.70
N ASN A 150 -1.51 -10.35 -3.37
CA ASN A 150 -1.57 -10.43 -4.83
C ASN A 150 -3.00 -10.17 -5.28
N LEU A 151 -3.21 -9.06 -5.98
CA LEU A 151 -4.52 -8.69 -6.56
C LEU A 151 -4.63 -9.00 -8.06
N GLN A 152 -3.65 -9.73 -8.62
CA GLN A 152 -3.54 -10.10 -10.04
C GLN A 152 -3.46 -11.62 -10.21
#